data_AF-A0A6V7JWE9-F1
#
_entry.id   AF-A0A6V7JWE9-F1
#
_cell.length_a   1.000
_cell.length_b   1.000
_cell.length_c   1.000
_cell.angle_alpha   90.00
_cell.angle_beta   90.00
_cell.angle_gamma   90.00
#
_symmetry.space_group_name_H-M   'P 1'
#
loop_
_entity.id
_entity.type
_entity.pdbx_description
1 polymer ?
#
loop_
_entity_poly.entity_id
_entity_poly.type
_entity_poly.pdbx_seq_one_letter_code
_entity_poly.pdbx_strand_id
1 'polypeptide(L)' 'IESTEIAAFSCNWLNKCQQFKKSIYVMMIRAQAGLSFKIYGFFDVNLNELTK' A
#
# COMPACT_ATOMS: atom_id res chain seq x y z
N ILE A 1 -1.46 -1.52 -9.57
CA ILE A 1 -0.91 -1.29 -8.21
C ILE A 1 -1.89 -1.78 -7.10
N GLU A 2 -3.11 -2.23 -7.45
CA GLU A 2 -4.13 -2.77 -6.51
C GLU A 2 -3.80 -4.05 -5.70
N SER A 3 -2.64 -4.69 -5.89
CA SER A 3 -2.46 -6.07 -5.42
C SER A 3 -2.26 -6.24 -3.91
N THR A 4 -1.78 -5.22 -3.20
CA THR A 4 -1.41 -5.33 -1.77
C THR A 4 -2.59 -5.16 -0.82
N GLU A 5 -3.52 -4.25 -1.11
CA GLU A 5 -4.74 -4.09 -0.29
C GLU A 5 -5.64 -5.32 -0.36
N ILE A 6 -5.86 -5.84 -1.57
CA ILE A 6 -6.68 -7.03 -1.80
C ILE A 6 -6.05 -8.25 -1.11
N ALA A 7 -4.73 -8.39 -1.16
CA ALA A 7 -4.01 -9.45 -0.45
C ALA A 7 -4.12 -9.31 1.07
N ALA A 8 -4.01 -8.08 1.59
CA ALA A 8 -4.17 -7.81 3.03
C ALA A 8 -5.60 -8.06 3.51
N PHE A 9 -6.61 -7.76 2.68
CA PHE A 9 -8.02 -7.98 3.00
C PHE A 9 -8.43 -9.45 2.92
N SER A 10 -7.92 -10.19 1.92
CA SER A 10 -8.18 -11.63 1.73
C SER A 10 -7.42 -12.52 2.72
N CYS A 11 -6.44 -11.98 3.44
CA CYS A 11 -5.80 -12.67 4.57
C CYS A 11 -6.84 -13.08 5.63
N ASN A 12 -6.69 -14.25 6.25
CA ASN A 12 -7.55 -14.67 7.38
C ASN A 12 -7.17 -13.93 8.69
N TRP A 13 -7.27 -12.60 8.69
CA TRP A 13 -6.87 -11.71 9.77
C TRP A 13 -7.86 -11.71 10.95
N LEU A 14 -9.11 -12.14 10.71
CA LEU A 14 -10.16 -12.21 11.73
C LEU A 14 -9.78 -13.13 12.89
N ASN A 15 -9.10 -14.24 12.60
CA ASN A 15 -8.72 -15.27 13.57
C ASN A 15 -7.29 -15.09 14.12
N LYS A 16 -6.69 -13.90 13.97
CA LYS A 16 -5.32 -13.58 14.42
C LYS A 16 -5.33 -12.66 15.65
N CYS A 17 -4.19 -12.61 16.34
CA CYS A 17 -3.99 -11.79 17.53
C CYS A 17 -4.21 -10.28 17.25
N GLN A 18 -4.59 -9.53 18.29
CA GLN A 18 -4.89 -8.10 18.18
C GLN A 18 -3.73 -7.27 17.60
N GLN A 19 -2.49 -7.64 17.90
CA GLN A 19 -1.30 -6.99 17.35
C GLN A 19 -1.22 -7.13 15.82
N PHE A 20 -1.56 -8.31 15.30
CA PHE A 20 -1.58 -8.57 13.86
C PHE A 20 -2.64 -7.73 13.13
N LYS A 21 -3.83 -7.58 13.74
CA LYS A 21 -4.91 -6.74 13.20
C LYS A 21 -4.49 -5.27 13.09
N LYS A 22 -3.78 -4.75 14.11
CA LYS A 22 -3.22 -3.38 14.07
C LYS A 22 -2.21 -3.22 12.94
N SER A 23 -1.33 -4.19 12.74
CA SER A 23 -0.33 -4.16 11.66
C SER A 23 -0.98 -4.17 10.28
N ILE A 24 -1.98 -5.02 10.04
CA ILE A 24 -2.73 -5.04 8.77
C ILE A 24 -3.47 -3.73 8.54
N TYR A 25 -4.09 -3.16 9.58
CA TYR A 25 -4.79 -1.88 9.46
C TYR A 25 -3.86 -0.74 9.02
N VAL A 26 -2.68 -0.63 9.62
CA VAL A 26 -1.65 0.35 9.21
C VAL A 26 -1.16 0.09 7.79
N MET A 27 -1.00 -1.19 7.41
CA MET A 27 -0.59 -1.57 6.06
C MET A 27 -1.63 -1.18 5.02
N MET A 28 -2.92 -1.41 5.28
CA MET A 28 -4.02 -1.01 4.38
C MET A 28 -4.07 0.50 4.19
N ILE A 29 -4.00 1.28 5.29
CA ILE A 29 -3.99 2.75 5.21
C ILE A 29 -2.83 3.25 4.33
N ARG A 30 -1.66 2.64 4.45
CA ARG A 30 -0.49 3.04 3.66
C ARG A 30 -0.54 2.57 2.22
N ALA A 31 -1.13 1.42 1.94
CA ALA A 31 -1.31 0.93 0.58
C ALA A 31 -2.30 1.83 -0.20
N GLN A 32 -3.35 2.32 0.47
CA GLN A 32 -4.33 3.25 -0.10
C GLN A 32 -3.76 4.62 -0.45
N ALA A 33 -2.70 5.04 0.24
CA ALA A 33 -2.06 6.32 -0.03
C ALA A 33 -1.40 6.39 -1.42
N GLY A 34 -1.27 5.25 -2.12
CA GLY A 34 -0.58 5.17 -3.40
C GLY A 34 0.93 5.37 -3.26
N LEU A 35 1.71 4.69 -4.09
CA LEU A 35 3.16 4.82 -4.07
C LEU A 35 3.55 5.96 -5.01
N SER A 36 3.65 7.18 -4.46
CA SER A 36 4.07 8.37 -5.21
C SER A 36 5.59 8.55 -5.10
N PHE A 37 6.27 8.45 -6.25
CA PHE A 37 7.71 8.72 -6.35
C PHE A 37 7.93 10.21 -6.62
N LYS A 38 8.49 10.94 -5.67
CA LYS A 38 8.80 12.36 -5.86
C LYS A 38 10.24 12.58 -6.29
N ILE A 39 10.48 13.23 -7.43
CA ILE A 39 11.81 13.77 -7.77
C ILE A 39 12.04 15.04 -6.95
N TYR A 40 13.11 15.05 -6.15
CA TYR A 40 13.50 16.16 -5.27
C TYR A 40 12.39 16.68 -4.35
N GLY A 41 11.28 15.94 -4.17
CA GLY A 41 10.12 16.38 -3.39
C GLY A 41 9.11 17.27 -4.12
N PHE A 42 9.36 17.65 -5.38
CA PHE A 42 8.56 18.65 -6.11
C PHE A 42 7.57 18.04 -7.12
N PHE A 43 7.96 16.97 -7.80
CA PHE A 43 7.15 16.39 -8.89
C PHE A 43 6.91 14.90 -8.65
N ASP A 44 5.64 14.50 -8.72
CA ASP A 44 5.23 13.10 -8.72
C ASP A 44 5.59 12.49 -10.07
N VAL A 45 6.46 11.49 -10.04
CA VAL A 45 6.91 10.73 -11.18
C VAL A 45 5.97 9.57 -11.38
N ASN A 46 5.27 9.60 -12.51
CA ASN A 46 4.59 8.42 -12.99
C ASN A 46 5.62 7.51 -13.68
N LEU A 47 5.93 6.38 -13.06
CA LEU A 47 6.83 5.37 -13.63
C LEU A 47 6.39 4.92 -15.03
N ASN A 48 5.08 4.94 -15.32
CA ASN A 48 4.56 4.59 -16.66
C ASN A 48 4.97 5.60 -17.74
N GLU A 49 5.31 6.84 -17.38
CA GLU A 49 5.77 7.86 -18.32
C GLU A 49 7.28 7.76 -18.59
N LEU A 50 8.05 7.17 -17.67
CA LEU A 50 9.51 7.04 -17.80
C LEU A 50 9.98 5.78 -18.54
N THR A 51 9.12 4.77 -18.69
CA THR A 51 9.46 3.51 -19.39
C THR A 51 8.97 3.46 -20.84
N LYS A 52 8.65 4.60 -21.46
CA LYS A 52 8.12 4.69 -22.83
C LYS A 52 9.21 4.84 -23.88
#